data_AF-A0A661I3A4-F1
#
_entry.id   AF-A0A661I3A4-F1
#
_cell.length_a   1.000
_cell.length_b   1.000
_cell.length_c   1.000
_cell.angle_alpha   90.00
_cell.angle_beta   90.00
_cell.angle_gamma   90.00
#
_symmetry.space_group_name_H-M   'P 1'
#
loop_
_entity.id
_entity.type
_entity.pdbx_description
1 polymer ?
#
loop_
_entity_poly.entity_id
_entity_poly.type
_entity_poly.pdbx_seq_one_letter_code
_entity_poly.pdbx_strand_id
1 'polypeptide(L)'
;DEFNEEKLRYHKVIIMTDADVDGSHIQTLLMTFFFRFLQPVIEKGYLYLAQPPLYRYKKGKNETYLKDDKSLNDFLIENGISVIESETMGHNDLIDLFKMVAYYQMTLKEIEKRFALPEVLRYMIENPDIVGTDNQALSIIIKKFISDLGYNILNETINEEKIHLFVQTNDGLEELILDDILFTNPHYNEAVHINNNIQERITDEFKEKDLLAILADIEGSAKKGAYIQRYKGLGEMNPEQLWETTMNPEDRRLLRVKIDDVENASDTFILFMGDEVEPRRNYIERHAKDVKHLDV
;
A
#
# COMPACT_ATOMS: atom_id res chain seq x y z
N ASP A 1 31.96 27.41 12.23
CA ASP A 1 31.90 26.69 13.52
C ASP A 1 31.54 25.24 13.27
N GLU A 2 32.50 24.34 13.48
CA GLU A 2 32.31 22.89 13.40
C GLU A 2 31.47 22.39 14.59
N PHE A 3 30.71 21.32 14.37
CA PHE A 3 29.86 20.67 15.38
C PHE A 3 30.65 20.31 16.65
N ASN A 4 30.15 20.70 17.83
CA ASN A 4 30.74 20.34 19.13
C ASN A 4 29.74 19.51 19.95
N GLU A 5 30.08 18.24 20.14
CA GLU A 5 29.26 17.27 20.89
C GLU A 5 29.12 17.61 22.37
N GLU A 6 30.15 18.12 23.03
CA GLU A 6 30.12 18.41 24.47
C GLU A 6 29.10 19.50 24.82
N LYS A 7 28.69 20.28 23.82
CA LYS A 7 27.65 21.31 23.94
C LYS A 7 26.25 20.80 23.58
N LEU A 8 26.10 19.53 23.19
CA LEU A 8 24.82 18.97 22.79
C LEU A 8 23.91 18.79 24.01
N ARG A 9 22.82 19.55 24.05
CA ARG A 9 21.85 19.52 25.18
C ARG A 9 20.90 18.32 25.12
N TYR A 10 20.58 17.85 23.93
CA TYR A 10 19.56 16.80 23.72
C TYR A 10 20.12 15.68 22.85
N HIS A 11 20.14 14.47 23.41
CA HIS A 11 20.62 13.24 22.76
C HIS A 11 19.47 12.43 22.12
N LYS A 12 18.26 12.98 22.16
CA LYS A 12 17.07 12.41 21.54
C LYS A 12 16.22 13.53 20.97
N VAL A 13 16.31 13.71 19.66
CA VAL A 13 15.53 14.67 18.89
C VAL A 13 14.49 13.90 18.11
N ILE A 14 13.22 14.27 18.27
CA ILE A 14 12.09 13.63 17.60
C ILE A 14 11.45 14.66 16.69
N ILE A 15 11.42 14.38 15.39
CA ILE A 15 10.66 15.15 14.40
C ILE A 15 9.27 14.52 14.31
N MET A 16 8.24 15.34 14.47
CA MET A 16 6.85 14.95 14.32
C MET A 16 6.21 15.91 13.32
N THR A 17 5.63 15.36 12.26
CA THR A 17 5.06 16.10 11.13
C THR A 17 3.73 15.45 10.75
N ASP A 18 2.87 16.23 10.08
CA ASP A 18 1.61 15.72 9.54
C ASP A 18 1.85 14.69 8.44
N ALA A 19 0.87 13.82 8.22
CA ALA A 19 0.92 12.74 7.22
C ALA A 19 0.47 13.21 5.82
N ASP A 20 0.52 14.51 5.58
CA ASP A 20 0.16 15.15 4.32
C ASP A 20 1.40 15.57 3.51
N VAL A 21 1.17 16.16 2.34
CA VAL A 21 2.23 16.59 1.42
C VAL A 21 3.13 17.66 2.07
N ASP A 22 2.55 18.62 2.77
CA ASP A 22 3.30 19.70 3.42
C ASP A 22 4.14 19.20 4.61
N GLY A 23 3.61 18.28 5.41
CA GLY A 23 4.33 17.57 6.45
C GLY A 23 5.51 16.78 5.88
N SER A 24 5.33 16.10 4.75
CA SER A 24 6.42 15.40 4.06
C SER A 24 7.52 16.35 3.55
N HIS A 25 7.15 17.53 3.06
CA HIS A 25 8.10 18.56 2.63
C HIS A 25 8.92 19.10 3.81
N ILE A 26 8.25 19.44 4.92
CA ILE A 26 8.95 19.98 6.09
C ILE A 26 9.85 18.93 6.74
N GLN A 27 9.41 17.68 6.77
CA GLN A 27 10.20 16.55 7.25
C GLN A 27 11.48 16.38 6.41
N THR A 28 11.35 16.40 5.08
CA THR A 28 12.48 16.29 4.16
C THR A 28 13.47 17.44 4.35
N LEU A 29 12.97 18.68 4.44
CA LEU A 29 13.78 19.87 4.72
C LEU A 29 14.60 19.72 6.01
N LEU A 30 13.95 19.29 7.10
CA LEU A 30 14.63 19.08 8.38
C LEU A 30 15.64 17.94 8.30
N MET A 31 15.31 16.83 7.65
CA MET A 31 16.23 15.72 7.43
C MET A 31 17.46 16.18 6.65
N THR A 32 17.29 16.87 5.51
CA THR A 32 18.41 17.42 4.73
C THR A 32 19.24 18.41 5.55
N PHE A 33 18.63 19.25 6.39
CA PHE A 33 19.35 20.14 7.29
C PHE A 33 20.23 19.34 8.28
N PHE A 34 19.66 18.32 8.94
CA PHE A 34 20.43 17.48 9.86
C PHE A 34 21.58 16.76 9.15
N PHE A 35 21.37 16.28 7.93
CA PHE A 35 22.43 15.60 7.18
C PHE A 35 23.53 16.53 6.70
N ARG A 36 23.19 17.72 6.17
CA ARG A 36 24.20 18.65 5.65
C ARG A 36 24.99 19.35 6.74
N PHE A 37 24.36 19.68 7.87
CA PHE A 37 24.96 20.55 8.89
C PHE A 37 25.21 19.87 10.23
N LEU A 38 24.53 18.76 10.52
CA LEU A 38 24.56 18.08 11.82
C LEU A 38 24.70 16.55 11.67
N GLN A 39 25.42 16.09 10.64
CA GLN A 39 25.61 14.67 10.34
C GLN A 39 25.99 13.82 11.57
N PRO A 40 26.86 14.26 12.50
CA PRO A 40 27.19 13.49 13.69
C PRO A 40 25.97 13.14 14.59
N VAL A 41 24.90 13.93 14.55
CA VAL A 41 23.65 13.65 15.28
C VAL A 41 22.93 12.43 14.71
N ILE A 42 22.96 12.26 13.39
CA ILE A 42 22.37 11.10 12.71
C ILE A 42 23.23 9.87 12.93
N GLU A 43 24.56 9.99 12.76
CA GLU A 43 25.52 8.90 12.97
C GLU A 43 25.43 8.28 14.37
N LYS A 44 25.23 9.14 15.38
CA LYS A 44 25.06 8.69 16.78
C LYS A 44 23.67 8.18 17.10
N GLY A 45 22.75 8.23 16.14
CA GLY A 45 21.38 7.73 16.29
C GLY A 45 20.54 8.59 17.24
N TYR A 46 20.77 9.89 17.30
CA TYR A 46 20.02 10.82 18.15
C TYR A 46 18.75 11.37 17.47
N LEU A 47 18.63 11.21 16.15
CA LEU A 47 17.49 11.69 15.38
C LEU A 47 16.44 10.59 15.16
N TYR A 48 15.18 10.93 15.45
CA TYR A 48 14.04 10.04 15.33
C TYR A 48 12.88 10.73 14.62
N LEU A 49 12.07 9.96 13.91
CA LEU A 49 10.77 10.37 13.36
C LEU A 49 9.67 9.76 14.24
N ALA A 50 8.72 10.57 14.64
CA ALA A 50 7.49 10.08 15.27
C ALA A 50 6.63 9.34 14.24
N GLN A 51 5.91 8.32 14.70
CA GLN A 51 4.98 7.54 13.88
C GLN A 51 3.58 7.61 14.53
N PRO A 52 2.84 8.72 14.33
CA PRO A 52 1.47 8.83 14.82
C PRO A 52 0.56 7.77 14.19
N PRO A 53 -0.54 7.38 14.85
CA PRO A 53 -1.47 6.43 14.27
C PRO A 53 -2.23 7.03 13.08
N LEU A 54 -2.45 6.22 12.04
CA LEU A 54 -3.23 6.60 10.87
C LEU A 54 -4.74 6.43 11.09
N TYR A 55 -5.14 5.48 11.94
CA TYR A 55 -6.54 5.18 12.20
C TYR A 55 -6.85 5.12 13.70
N ARG A 56 -8.07 5.52 14.04
CA ARG A 56 -8.72 5.23 15.31
C ARG A 56 -9.96 4.38 15.05
N TYR A 57 -9.96 3.17 15.58
CA TYR A 57 -11.13 2.30 15.62
C TYR A 57 -11.81 2.43 16.99
N LYS A 58 -13.12 2.71 17.02
CA LYS A 58 -13.89 2.84 18.25
C LYS A 58 -15.18 2.01 18.19
N LYS A 59 -15.36 1.07 19.11
CA LYS A 59 -16.59 0.26 19.22
C LYS A 59 -17.06 0.24 20.67
N GLY A 60 -18.19 0.92 20.93
CA GLY A 60 -18.69 1.13 22.29
C GLY A 60 -17.69 1.94 23.14
N LYS A 61 -17.16 1.31 24.19
CA LYS A 61 -16.15 1.91 25.09
C LYS A 61 -14.71 1.57 24.70
N ASN A 62 -14.50 0.60 23.80
CA ASN A 62 -13.17 0.19 23.39
C ASN A 62 -12.69 1.09 22.26
N GLU A 63 -11.47 1.57 22.39
CA GLU A 63 -10.76 2.32 21.34
C GLU A 63 -9.39 1.72 21.10
N THR A 64 -9.01 1.68 19.83
CA THR A 64 -7.73 1.15 19.38
C THR A 64 -7.14 2.08 18.32
N TYR A 65 -5.87 2.42 18.46
CA TYR A 65 -5.12 3.23 17.51
C TYR A 65 -4.24 2.33 16.63
N LEU A 66 -4.33 2.52 15.31
CA LEU A 66 -3.71 1.64 14.32
C LEU A 66 -2.82 2.49 13.42
N LYS A 67 -1.58 2.03 13.19
CA LYS A 67 -0.52 2.84 12.58
C LYS A 67 -0.62 2.99 11.07
N ASP A 68 -1.14 1.99 10.38
CA ASP A 68 -1.13 1.88 8.92
C ASP A 68 -2.31 1.03 8.45
N ASP A 69 -2.52 0.99 7.14
CA ASP A 69 -3.57 0.18 6.50
C ASP A 69 -3.46 -1.31 6.83
N LYS A 70 -2.22 -1.83 6.90
CA LYS A 70 -1.97 -3.23 7.26
C LYS A 70 -2.48 -3.54 8.67
N SER A 71 -2.14 -2.69 9.64
CA SER A 71 -2.59 -2.86 11.03
C SER A 71 -4.10 -2.77 11.13
N LEU A 72 -4.74 -1.92 10.32
CA LEU A 72 -6.20 -1.83 10.24
C LEU A 72 -6.80 -3.13 9.72
N ASN A 73 -6.30 -3.66 8.60
CA ASN A 73 -6.80 -4.90 8.01
C ASN A 73 -6.61 -6.08 8.97
N ASP A 74 -5.41 -6.24 9.55
CA ASP A 74 -5.11 -7.28 10.53
C ASP A 74 -6.08 -7.22 11.71
N PHE A 75 -6.33 -6.01 12.25
CA PHE A 75 -7.25 -5.81 13.36
C PHE A 75 -8.70 -6.14 12.98
N LEU A 76 -9.15 -5.76 11.78
CA LEU A 76 -10.49 -6.05 11.31
C LEU A 76 -10.70 -7.55 11.10
N ILE A 77 -9.69 -8.27 10.59
CA ILE A 77 -9.73 -9.72 10.45
C ILE A 77 -9.84 -10.37 11.83
N GLU A 78 -8.95 -10.03 12.76
CA GLU A 78 -8.95 -10.61 14.11
C GLU A 78 -10.29 -10.41 14.85
N ASN A 79 -10.93 -9.25 14.65
CA ASN A 79 -12.22 -8.93 15.30
C ASN A 79 -13.46 -9.36 14.50
N GLY A 80 -13.28 -9.81 13.26
CA GLY A 80 -14.37 -10.18 12.34
C GLY A 80 -14.44 -11.67 12.00
N ILE A 81 -13.32 -12.40 12.18
CA ILE A 81 -13.15 -13.76 11.68
C ILE A 81 -14.17 -14.76 12.25
N SER A 82 -14.76 -14.45 13.42
CA SER A 82 -15.76 -15.30 14.08
C SER A 82 -17.05 -15.49 13.29
N VAL A 83 -17.26 -14.73 12.20
CA VAL A 83 -18.38 -14.94 11.28
C VAL A 83 -18.17 -16.15 10.38
N ILE A 84 -16.92 -16.58 10.21
CA ILE A 84 -16.56 -17.74 9.41
C ILE A 84 -16.42 -18.94 10.34
N GLU A 85 -17.27 -19.93 10.10
CA GLU A 85 -17.11 -21.27 10.66
C GLU A 85 -16.41 -22.12 9.59
N SER A 86 -15.33 -22.79 9.97
CA SER A 86 -14.64 -23.77 9.11
C SER A 86 -14.50 -25.07 9.86
N GLU A 87 -14.80 -26.17 9.18
CA GLU A 87 -14.59 -27.53 9.71
C GLU A 87 -13.16 -28.01 9.46
N THR A 88 -12.45 -27.35 8.53
CA THR A 88 -11.18 -27.82 7.98
C THR A 88 -9.97 -27.00 8.43
N MET A 89 -10.17 -25.77 8.92
CA MET A 89 -9.11 -24.87 9.38
C MET A 89 -9.34 -24.40 10.82
N GLY A 90 -8.26 -24.32 11.61
CA GLY A 90 -8.32 -23.74 12.95
C GLY A 90 -8.47 -22.22 12.92
N HIS A 91 -8.91 -21.62 14.03
CA HIS A 91 -9.15 -20.18 14.12
C HIS A 91 -7.91 -19.33 13.77
N ASN A 92 -6.72 -19.71 14.26
CA ASN A 92 -5.49 -18.98 13.96
C ASN A 92 -5.07 -19.16 12.49
N ASP A 93 -5.27 -20.35 11.92
CA ASP A 93 -4.96 -20.61 10.50
C ASP A 93 -5.87 -19.78 9.58
N LEU A 94 -7.14 -19.62 9.95
CA LEU A 94 -8.07 -18.72 9.26
C LEU A 94 -7.62 -17.26 9.33
N ILE A 95 -7.20 -16.79 10.50
CA ILE A 95 -6.68 -15.42 10.64
C ILE A 95 -5.47 -15.23 9.72
N ASP A 96 -4.51 -16.15 9.74
CA ASP A 96 -3.30 -16.06 8.91
C ASP A 96 -3.65 -16.11 7.42
N LEU A 97 -4.57 -17.00 7.01
CA LEU A 97 -5.10 -17.06 5.65
C LEU A 97 -5.67 -15.71 5.22
N PHE A 98 -6.60 -15.15 5.99
CA PHE A 98 -7.27 -13.92 5.61
C PHE A 98 -6.38 -12.68 5.71
N LYS A 99 -5.30 -12.72 6.52
CA LYS A 99 -4.25 -11.70 6.47
C LYS A 99 -3.49 -11.74 5.14
N MET A 100 -3.20 -12.93 4.61
CA MET A 100 -2.62 -13.06 3.26
C MET A 100 -3.60 -12.61 2.18
N VAL A 101 -4.89 -12.94 2.30
CA VAL A 101 -5.93 -12.48 1.38
C VAL A 101 -6.07 -10.96 1.40
N ALA A 102 -5.99 -10.32 2.57
CA ALA A 102 -5.99 -8.86 2.67
C ALA A 102 -4.74 -8.24 2.05
N TYR A 103 -3.57 -8.88 2.21
CA TYR A 103 -2.35 -8.44 1.54
C TYR A 103 -2.48 -8.57 0.01
N TYR A 104 -3.04 -9.68 -0.48
CA TYR A 104 -3.36 -9.88 -1.89
C TYR A 104 -4.28 -8.76 -2.43
N GLN A 105 -5.35 -8.43 -1.70
CA GLN A 105 -6.25 -7.34 -2.07
C GLN A 105 -5.54 -5.99 -2.16
N MET A 106 -4.60 -5.71 -1.24
CA MET A 106 -3.80 -4.49 -1.28
C MET A 106 -2.90 -4.44 -2.52
N THR A 107 -2.25 -5.56 -2.86
CA THR A 107 -1.40 -5.64 -4.05
C THR A 107 -2.21 -5.48 -5.34
N LEU A 108 -3.40 -6.10 -5.42
CA LEU A 108 -4.31 -5.90 -6.54
C LEU A 108 -4.63 -4.41 -6.70
N LYS A 109 -5.03 -3.70 -5.63
CA LYS A 109 -5.30 -2.24 -5.64
C LYS A 109 -4.13 -1.40 -6.15
N GLU A 110 -2.88 -1.81 -5.94
CA GLU A 110 -1.71 -1.10 -6.51
C GLU A 110 -1.56 -1.35 -8.01
N ILE A 111 -1.96 -2.53 -8.50
CA ILE A 111 -2.01 -2.86 -9.93
C ILE A 111 -3.12 -2.05 -10.62
N GLU A 112 -4.32 -1.96 -10.04
CA GLU A 112 -5.48 -1.24 -10.63
C GLU A 112 -5.20 0.25 -10.87
N LYS A 113 -4.28 0.86 -10.10
CA LYS A 113 -3.86 2.27 -10.31
C LYS A 113 -3.07 2.47 -11.60
N ARG A 114 -2.41 1.41 -12.09
CA ARG A 114 -1.45 1.49 -13.21
C ARG A 114 -2.00 0.87 -14.49
N PHE A 115 -2.80 -0.18 -14.34
CA PHE A 115 -3.29 -1.01 -15.44
C PHE A 115 -4.81 -1.08 -15.42
N ALA A 116 -5.42 -0.98 -16.60
CA ALA A 116 -6.86 -1.07 -16.76
C ALA A 116 -7.37 -2.52 -16.64
N LEU A 117 -8.68 -2.67 -16.45
CA LEU A 117 -9.39 -3.96 -16.38
C LEU A 117 -8.85 -4.88 -15.28
N PRO A 118 -8.96 -4.47 -14.01
CA PRO A 118 -8.44 -5.24 -12.87
C PRO A 118 -9.04 -6.65 -12.78
N GLU A 119 -10.25 -6.88 -13.27
CA GLU A 119 -10.89 -8.20 -13.31
C GLU A 119 -10.13 -9.17 -14.21
N VAL A 120 -9.62 -8.68 -15.35
CA VAL A 120 -8.82 -9.48 -16.28
C VAL A 120 -7.46 -9.80 -15.67
N LEU A 121 -6.83 -8.81 -15.03
CA LEU A 121 -5.54 -8.99 -14.37
C LEU A 121 -5.65 -9.96 -13.19
N ARG A 122 -6.71 -9.85 -12.38
CA ARG A 122 -7.02 -10.80 -11.31
C ARG A 122 -7.18 -12.20 -11.86
N TYR A 123 -7.94 -12.37 -12.95
CA TYR A 123 -8.11 -13.68 -13.59
C TYR A 123 -6.78 -14.28 -14.05
N MET A 124 -5.87 -13.48 -14.61
CA MET A 124 -4.53 -13.94 -15.00
C MET A 124 -3.66 -14.33 -13.80
N ILE A 125 -3.74 -13.57 -12.71
CA ILE A 125 -2.99 -13.84 -11.47
C ILE A 125 -3.49 -15.12 -10.78
N GLU A 126 -4.80 -15.35 -10.80
CA GLU A 126 -5.43 -16.53 -10.21
C GLU A 126 -5.23 -17.80 -11.06
N ASN A 127 -4.92 -17.64 -12.35
CA ASN A 127 -4.71 -18.73 -13.30
C ASN A 127 -3.33 -18.60 -13.99
N PRO A 128 -2.20 -18.69 -13.24
CA PRO A 128 -0.87 -18.40 -13.79
C PRO A 128 -0.47 -19.27 -14.99
N ASP A 129 -1.05 -20.48 -15.11
CA ASP A 129 -0.80 -21.40 -16.23
C ASP A 129 -1.15 -20.81 -17.60
N ILE A 130 -2.12 -19.89 -17.68
CA ILE A 130 -2.51 -19.28 -18.97
C ILE A 130 -1.45 -18.31 -19.48
N VAL A 131 -0.71 -17.67 -18.57
CA VAL A 131 0.31 -16.66 -18.89
C VAL A 131 1.53 -17.29 -19.55
N GLY A 132 1.80 -18.58 -19.28
CA GLY A 132 2.89 -19.33 -19.91
C GLY A 132 2.62 -19.77 -21.35
N THR A 133 1.45 -19.47 -21.91
CA THR A 133 1.09 -19.80 -23.31
C THR A 133 1.54 -18.70 -24.28
N ASP A 134 1.53 -18.97 -25.59
CA ASP A 134 1.81 -17.93 -26.59
C ASP A 134 0.71 -16.86 -26.61
N ASN A 135 1.05 -15.66 -27.11
CA ASN A 135 0.12 -14.53 -27.12
C ASN A 135 -1.17 -14.79 -27.91
N GLN A 136 -1.18 -15.67 -28.92
CA GLN A 136 -2.41 -16.00 -29.62
C GLN A 136 -3.32 -16.83 -28.72
N ALA A 137 -2.79 -17.87 -28.09
CA ALA A 137 -3.53 -18.70 -27.14
C ALA A 137 -4.05 -17.89 -25.94
N LEU A 138 -3.19 -17.08 -25.31
CA LEU A 138 -3.57 -16.20 -24.21
C LEU A 138 -4.68 -15.23 -24.64
N SER A 139 -4.56 -14.61 -25.81
CA SER A 139 -5.58 -13.66 -26.30
C SER A 139 -6.96 -14.32 -26.45
N ILE A 140 -7.04 -15.59 -26.87
CA ILE A 140 -8.32 -16.29 -27.02
C ILE A 140 -8.99 -16.46 -25.65
N ILE A 141 -8.21 -16.85 -24.64
CA ILE A 141 -8.69 -17.05 -23.26
C ILE A 141 -9.18 -15.72 -22.68
N ILE A 142 -8.37 -14.66 -22.79
CA ILE A 142 -8.70 -13.34 -22.25
C ILE A 142 -9.93 -12.75 -22.95
N LYS A 143 -10.03 -12.86 -24.28
CA LYS A 143 -11.19 -12.35 -25.02
C LYS A 143 -12.48 -13.06 -24.64
N LYS A 144 -12.42 -14.37 -24.41
CA LYS A 144 -13.56 -15.12 -23.89
C LYS A 144 -13.97 -14.61 -22.52
N PHE A 145 -13.02 -14.46 -21.60
CA PHE A 145 -13.29 -13.94 -20.26
C PHE A 145 -13.90 -12.52 -20.28
N ILE A 146 -13.35 -11.61 -21.11
CA ILE A 146 -13.90 -10.25 -21.31
C ILE A 146 -15.35 -10.31 -21.81
N SER A 147 -15.66 -11.23 -22.73
CA SER A 147 -17.02 -11.42 -23.24
C SER A 147 -17.96 -11.98 -22.19
N ASP A 148 -17.48 -12.90 -21.34
CA ASP A 148 -18.24 -13.48 -20.23
C ASP A 148 -18.55 -12.44 -19.13
N LEU A 149 -17.71 -11.40 -18.98
CA LEU A 149 -18.00 -10.21 -18.16
C LEU A 149 -19.06 -9.28 -18.79
N GLY A 150 -19.43 -9.51 -20.05
CA GLY A 150 -20.37 -8.68 -20.81
C GLY A 150 -19.74 -7.44 -21.45
N TYR A 151 -18.41 -7.37 -21.52
CA TYR A 151 -17.69 -6.28 -22.17
C TYR A 151 -17.49 -6.54 -23.66
N ASN A 152 -17.38 -5.47 -24.45
CA ASN A 152 -17.20 -5.56 -25.91
C ASN A 152 -15.79 -5.15 -26.32
N ILE A 153 -15.10 -6.00 -27.08
CA ILE A 153 -13.78 -5.66 -27.65
C ILE A 153 -14.01 -4.92 -28.97
N LEU A 154 -13.62 -3.65 -29.03
CA LEU A 154 -13.80 -2.79 -30.19
C LEU A 154 -12.66 -2.91 -31.20
N ASN A 155 -11.45 -3.13 -30.70
CA ASN A 155 -10.25 -3.26 -31.52
C ASN A 155 -9.22 -4.14 -30.81
N GLU A 156 -8.43 -4.86 -31.59
CA GLU A 156 -7.38 -5.75 -31.10
C GLU A 156 -6.11 -5.64 -31.95
N THR A 157 -4.97 -5.77 -31.30
CA THR A 157 -3.68 -5.94 -31.94
C THR A 157 -2.90 -6.98 -31.14
N ILE A 158 -2.65 -8.12 -31.77
CA ILE A 158 -1.95 -9.25 -31.15
C ILE A 158 -0.70 -9.51 -31.99
N ASN A 159 0.46 -9.45 -31.36
CA ASN A 159 1.74 -9.82 -31.96
C ASN A 159 2.57 -10.62 -30.96
N GLU A 160 3.82 -10.92 -31.31
CA GLU A 160 4.72 -11.70 -30.44
C GLU A 160 5.15 -10.93 -29.18
N GLU A 161 5.10 -9.60 -29.18
CA GLU A 161 5.57 -8.75 -28.08
C GLU A 161 4.45 -8.35 -27.11
N LYS A 162 3.22 -8.22 -27.59
CA LYS A 162 2.09 -7.74 -26.79
C LYS A 162 0.72 -8.17 -27.31
N ILE A 163 -0.24 -8.15 -26.38
CA ILE A 163 -1.67 -8.18 -26.65
C ILE A 163 -2.21 -6.80 -26.28
N HIS A 164 -2.85 -6.13 -27.23
CA HIS A 164 -3.43 -4.81 -27.04
C HIS A 164 -4.90 -4.82 -27.43
N LEU A 165 -5.80 -4.58 -26.48
CA LEU A 165 -7.24 -4.61 -26.66
C LEU A 165 -7.87 -3.27 -26.24
N PHE A 166 -8.78 -2.76 -27.06
CA PHE A 166 -9.68 -1.66 -26.68
C PHE A 166 -11.01 -2.26 -26.28
N VAL A 167 -11.36 -2.13 -25.00
CA VAL A 167 -12.50 -2.80 -24.38
C VAL A 167 -13.51 -1.76 -23.92
N GLN A 168 -14.73 -1.84 -24.44
CA GLN A 168 -15.85 -1.07 -23.94
C GLN A 168 -16.44 -1.77 -22.72
N THR A 169 -16.22 -1.18 -21.56
CA THR A 169 -16.81 -1.57 -20.27
C THR A 169 -18.11 -0.81 -20.04
N ASN A 170 -18.74 -1.02 -18.88
CA ASN A 170 -19.91 -0.25 -18.47
C ASN A 170 -19.58 1.23 -18.19
N ASP A 171 -18.33 1.51 -17.78
CA ASP A 171 -17.90 2.84 -17.35
C ASP A 171 -17.23 3.65 -18.47
N GLY A 172 -16.82 3.00 -19.55
CA GLY A 172 -16.21 3.69 -20.68
C GLY A 172 -15.40 2.78 -21.59
N LEU A 173 -14.52 3.40 -22.37
CA LEU A 173 -13.54 2.70 -23.19
C LEU A 173 -12.23 2.59 -22.42
N GLU A 174 -11.77 1.38 -22.20
CA GLU A 174 -10.53 1.04 -21.51
C GLU A 174 -9.51 0.40 -22.47
N GLU A 175 -8.23 0.64 -22.20
CA GLU A 175 -7.11 0.12 -23.00
C GLU A 175 -6.37 -0.96 -22.20
N LEU A 176 -6.48 -2.22 -22.62
CA LEU A 176 -5.73 -3.34 -22.02
C LEU A 176 -4.46 -3.61 -22.82
N ILE A 177 -3.31 -3.49 -22.17
CA ILE A 177 -2.02 -3.85 -22.75
C ILE A 177 -1.39 -4.95 -21.87
N LEU A 178 -1.20 -6.12 -22.47
CA LEU A 178 -0.46 -7.24 -21.86
C LEU A 178 0.88 -7.35 -22.59
N ASP A 179 1.94 -6.96 -21.90
CA ASP A 179 3.31 -6.92 -22.41
C ASP A 179 4.33 -7.18 -21.29
N ASP A 180 5.62 -7.13 -21.62
CA ASP A 180 6.70 -7.29 -20.66
C ASP A 180 6.62 -6.28 -19.50
N ILE A 181 6.08 -5.08 -19.70
CA ILE A 181 5.97 -4.06 -18.64
C ILE A 181 5.01 -4.53 -17.56
N LEU A 182 3.88 -5.13 -17.95
CA LEU A 182 2.95 -5.75 -17.01
C LEU A 182 3.60 -6.95 -16.30
N PHE A 183 4.19 -7.89 -17.06
CA PHE A 183 4.69 -9.14 -16.48
C PHE A 183 5.95 -8.97 -15.64
N THR A 184 6.76 -7.95 -15.91
CA THR A 184 7.92 -7.60 -15.06
C THR A 184 7.55 -6.67 -13.90
N ASN A 185 6.29 -6.23 -13.81
CA ASN A 185 5.86 -5.34 -12.74
C ASN A 185 6.01 -6.02 -11.37
N PRO A 186 6.67 -5.36 -10.39
CA PRO A 186 6.86 -5.94 -9.06
C PRO A 186 5.56 -6.30 -8.35
N HIS A 187 4.51 -5.47 -8.46
CA HIS A 187 3.22 -5.74 -7.81
C HIS A 187 2.49 -6.89 -8.48
N TYR A 188 2.56 -7.02 -9.81
CA TYR A 188 1.98 -8.17 -10.52
C TYR A 188 2.63 -9.48 -10.05
N ASN A 189 3.96 -9.54 -10.04
CA ASN A 189 4.71 -10.71 -9.59
C ASN A 189 4.48 -11.03 -8.11
N GLU A 190 4.39 -9.99 -7.28
CA GLU A 190 4.04 -10.13 -5.87
C GLU A 190 2.62 -10.70 -5.69
N ALA A 191 1.64 -10.22 -6.47
CA ALA A 191 0.27 -10.73 -6.41
C ALA A 191 0.20 -12.22 -6.82
N VAL A 192 0.93 -12.62 -7.86
CA VAL A 192 1.07 -14.04 -8.26
C VAL A 192 1.69 -14.87 -7.14
N HIS A 193 2.76 -14.37 -6.51
CA HIS A 193 3.40 -15.08 -5.40
C HIS A 193 2.47 -15.25 -4.19
N ILE A 194 1.75 -14.19 -3.81
CA ILE A 194 0.79 -14.25 -2.69
C ILE A 194 -0.35 -15.20 -3.03
N ASN A 195 -0.90 -15.14 -4.25
CA ASN A 195 -1.96 -16.04 -4.67
C ASN A 195 -1.49 -17.51 -4.59
N ASN A 196 -0.30 -17.84 -5.07
CA ASN A 196 0.24 -19.20 -4.96
C ASN A 196 0.36 -19.65 -3.49
N ASN A 197 0.86 -18.78 -2.60
CA ASN A 197 0.93 -19.08 -1.16
C ASN A 197 -0.46 -19.28 -0.53
N ILE A 198 -1.48 -18.57 -1.02
CA ILE A 198 -2.88 -18.77 -0.62
C ILE A 198 -3.34 -20.15 -1.11
N GLN A 199 -3.17 -20.46 -2.40
CA GLN A 199 -3.59 -21.74 -3.00
C GLN A 199 -2.94 -22.97 -2.31
N GLU A 200 -1.70 -22.85 -1.84
CA GLU A 200 -1.02 -23.90 -1.07
C GLU A 200 -1.61 -24.13 0.34
N ARG A 201 -2.28 -23.12 0.91
CA ARG A 201 -2.78 -23.13 2.29
C ARG A 201 -4.28 -23.32 2.40
N ILE A 202 -5.04 -22.99 1.37
CA ILE A 202 -6.49 -23.15 1.38
C ILE A 202 -6.88 -24.64 1.37
N THR A 203 -7.98 -24.93 2.04
CA THR A 203 -8.62 -26.25 2.02
C THR A 203 -9.67 -26.32 0.91
N ASP A 204 -10.15 -27.54 0.61
CA ASP A 204 -11.21 -27.75 -0.41
C ASP A 204 -12.49 -26.94 -0.12
N GLU A 205 -12.72 -26.58 1.15
CA GLU A 205 -13.83 -25.72 1.60
C GLU A 205 -13.80 -24.31 0.97
N PHE A 206 -12.61 -23.83 0.63
CA PHE A 206 -12.36 -22.46 0.18
C PHE A 206 -11.91 -22.37 -1.29
N LYS A 207 -11.54 -23.48 -1.94
CA LYS A 207 -10.98 -23.49 -3.31
C LYS A 207 -11.88 -22.87 -4.38
N GLU A 208 -13.19 -23.08 -4.30
CA GLU A 208 -14.15 -22.55 -5.29
C GLU A 208 -14.89 -21.30 -4.81
N LYS A 209 -14.45 -20.70 -3.69
CA LYS A 209 -15.08 -19.50 -3.14
C LYS A 209 -14.25 -18.27 -3.47
N ASP A 210 -14.93 -17.13 -3.64
CA ASP A 210 -14.24 -15.85 -3.73
C ASP A 210 -13.78 -15.40 -2.33
N LEU A 211 -12.48 -15.58 -2.05
CA LEU A 211 -11.87 -15.19 -0.78
C LEU A 211 -11.93 -13.69 -0.54
N LEU A 212 -11.93 -12.86 -1.58
CA LEU A 212 -12.05 -11.40 -1.42
C LEU A 212 -13.45 -11.00 -0.97
N ALA A 213 -14.48 -11.71 -1.44
CA ALA A 213 -15.84 -11.51 -0.96
C ALA A 213 -15.98 -11.92 0.51
N ILE A 214 -15.40 -13.07 0.89
CA ILE A 214 -15.41 -13.53 2.30
C ILE A 214 -14.63 -12.54 3.19
N LEU A 215 -13.49 -12.03 2.73
CA LEU A 215 -12.74 -11.00 3.44
C LEU A 215 -13.61 -9.75 3.67
N ALA A 216 -14.39 -9.33 2.68
CA ALA A 216 -15.30 -8.19 2.82
C ALA A 216 -16.38 -8.44 3.89
N ASP A 217 -16.90 -9.67 4.00
CA ASP A 217 -17.86 -10.06 5.04
C ASP A 217 -17.23 -10.03 6.43
N ILE A 218 -16.01 -10.56 6.58
CA ILE A 218 -15.21 -10.52 7.82
C ILE A 218 -15.01 -9.07 8.26
N GLU A 219 -14.52 -8.21 7.35
CA GLU A 219 -14.32 -6.79 7.64
C GLU A 219 -15.64 -6.09 7.97
N GLY A 220 -16.71 -6.39 7.25
CA GLY A 220 -18.04 -5.83 7.46
C GLY A 220 -18.57 -6.13 8.86
N SER A 221 -18.37 -7.35 9.34
CA SER A 221 -18.70 -7.76 10.70
C SER A 221 -17.91 -6.97 11.76
N ALA A 222 -16.60 -6.84 11.57
CA ALA A 222 -15.75 -6.08 12.48
C ALA A 222 -16.13 -4.59 12.49
N LYS A 223 -16.47 -4.01 11.34
CA LYS A 223 -16.92 -2.62 11.19
C LYS A 223 -18.31 -2.36 11.77
N LYS A 224 -19.16 -3.39 11.91
CA LYS A 224 -20.53 -3.24 12.39
C LYS A 224 -20.58 -2.63 13.80
N GLY A 225 -21.18 -1.45 13.92
CA GLY A 225 -21.28 -0.68 15.16
C GLY A 225 -19.99 -0.02 15.62
N ALA A 226 -18.95 -0.01 14.78
CA ALA A 226 -17.70 0.69 15.02
C ALA A 226 -17.67 2.03 14.27
N TYR A 227 -17.01 3.01 14.86
CA TYR A 227 -16.62 4.25 14.21
C TYR A 227 -15.12 4.19 13.91
N ILE A 228 -14.77 4.31 12.63
CA ILE A 228 -13.37 4.31 12.16
C ILE A 228 -13.06 5.70 11.65
N GLN A 229 -12.10 6.36 12.28
CA GLN A 229 -11.58 7.66 11.85
C GLN A 229 -10.18 7.47 11.28
N ARG A 230 -9.93 8.04 10.11
CA ARG A 230 -8.59 8.20 9.56
C ARG A 230 -8.07 9.58 9.94
N TYR A 231 -6.86 9.66 10.47
CA TYR A 231 -6.18 10.92 10.74
C TYR A 231 -5.45 11.39 9.49
N LYS A 232 -5.71 12.62 9.05
CA LYS A 232 -4.94 13.25 7.96
C LYS A 232 -3.78 14.10 8.49
N GLY A 233 -3.95 14.68 9.66
CA GLY A 233 -2.91 15.48 10.34
C GLY A 233 -3.00 15.35 11.85
N LEU A 234 -1.91 15.72 12.53
CA LEU A 234 -1.79 15.72 13.98
C LEU A 234 -2.81 16.65 14.63
N GLY A 235 -3.20 17.74 13.94
CA GLY A 235 -4.20 18.70 14.41
C GLY A 235 -5.62 18.14 14.52
N GLU A 236 -5.90 16.97 13.94
CA GLU A 236 -7.19 16.27 14.09
C GLU A 236 -7.29 15.48 15.41
N MET A 237 -6.18 15.33 16.12
CA MET A 237 -6.12 14.67 17.42
C MET A 237 -6.28 15.69 18.55
N ASN A 238 -7.08 15.34 19.55
CA ASN A 238 -7.10 16.12 20.78
C ASN A 238 -5.76 15.97 21.53
N PRO A 239 -5.36 16.94 22.38
CA PRO A 239 -4.08 16.87 23.10
C PRO A 239 -3.86 15.59 23.91
N GLU A 240 -4.91 15.06 24.53
CA GLU A 240 -4.86 13.79 25.28
C GLU A 240 -4.54 12.61 24.34
N GLN A 241 -5.18 12.56 23.17
CA GLN A 241 -4.93 11.52 22.17
C GLN A 241 -3.50 11.60 21.65
N LEU A 242 -3.05 12.80 21.27
CA LEU A 242 -1.69 13.01 20.80
C LEU A 242 -0.65 12.58 21.85
N TRP A 243 -0.94 12.86 23.13
CA TRP A 243 -0.10 12.42 24.23
C TRP A 243 -0.05 10.89 24.31
N GLU A 244 -1.20 10.23 24.43
CA GLU A 244 -1.32 8.78 24.58
C GLU A 244 -0.72 8.03 23.39
N THR A 245 -0.94 8.51 22.16
CA THR A 245 -0.57 7.76 20.96
C THR A 245 0.86 8.02 20.49
N THR A 246 1.39 9.22 20.73
CA THR A 246 2.60 9.68 20.01
C THR A 246 3.65 10.31 20.91
N MET A 247 3.29 10.82 22.09
CA MET A 247 4.26 11.44 23.00
C MET A 247 4.63 10.57 24.20
N ASN A 248 3.71 9.71 24.67
CA ASN A 248 3.92 8.85 25.83
C ASN A 248 5.14 7.94 25.60
N PRO A 249 6.20 8.00 26.44
CA PRO A 249 7.38 7.17 26.28
C PRO A 249 7.15 5.66 26.22
N GLU A 250 6.06 5.17 26.83
CA GLU A 250 5.70 3.75 26.88
C GLU A 250 5.05 3.27 25.56
N ASP A 251 4.18 4.09 24.97
CA ASP A 251 3.34 3.69 23.82
C ASP A 251 3.85 4.23 22.47
N ARG A 252 4.65 5.31 22.50
CA ARG A 252 5.08 5.98 21.27
C ARG A 252 5.92 5.07 20.37
N ARG A 253 5.67 5.21 19.07
CA ARG A 253 6.47 4.56 18.02
C ARG A 253 7.40 5.58 17.39
N LEU A 254 8.68 5.27 17.40
CA LEU A 254 9.73 6.12 16.83
C LEU A 254 10.53 5.32 15.81
N LEU A 255 10.74 5.92 14.64
CA LEU A 255 11.67 5.41 13.64
C LEU A 255 13.00 6.14 13.81
N ARG A 256 14.10 5.42 14.06
CA ARG A 256 15.43 6.03 14.14
C ARG A 256 15.96 6.28 12.73
N VAL A 257 16.37 7.51 12.45
CA VAL A 257 16.91 7.91 11.14
C VAL A 257 18.33 7.36 10.97
N LYS A 258 18.61 6.76 9.82
CA LYS A 258 19.97 6.35 9.39
C LYS A 258 20.49 7.28 8.30
N ILE A 259 21.81 7.26 8.06
CA ILE A 259 22.44 8.09 7.02
C ILE A 259 21.88 7.77 5.64
N ASP A 260 21.76 6.48 5.31
CA ASP A 260 21.20 6.03 4.02
C ASP A 260 19.79 6.59 3.77
N ASP A 261 18.98 6.76 4.83
CA ASP A 261 17.63 7.32 4.73
C ASP A 261 17.68 8.81 4.32
N VAL A 262 18.74 9.53 4.71
CA VAL A 262 18.85 10.98 4.45
C VAL A 262 19.59 11.31 3.15
N GLU A 263 20.49 10.45 2.68
CA GLU A 263 21.07 10.58 1.34
C GLU A 263 19.96 10.54 0.28
N ASN A 264 19.08 9.53 0.36
CA ASN A 264 17.89 9.43 -0.48
C ASN A 264 16.95 10.66 -0.38
N ALA A 265 16.75 11.18 0.84
CA ALA A 265 15.94 12.35 1.07
C ALA A 265 16.58 13.64 0.51
N SER A 266 17.91 13.77 0.58
CA SER A 266 18.66 14.90 0.03
C SER A 266 18.62 14.92 -1.50
N ASP A 267 18.74 13.76 -2.15
CA ASP A 267 18.61 13.67 -3.61
C ASP A 267 17.20 14.06 -4.07
N THR A 268 16.19 13.58 -3.35
CA THR A 268 14.79 13.98 -3.55
C THR A 268 14.61 15.49 -3.36
N PHE A 269 15.23 16.07 -2.32
CA PHE A 269 15.19 17.51 -2.08
C PHE A 269 15.83 18.30 -3.22
N ILE A 270 17.02 17.91 -3.68
CA ILE A 270 17.71 18.57 -4.80
C ILE A 270 16.87 18.48 -6.08
N LEU A 271 16.21 17.35 -6.32
CA LEU A 271 15.33 17.15 -7.46
C LEU A 271 14.13 18.13 -7.46
N PHE A 272 13.51 18.34 -6.30
CA PHE A 272 12.32 19.18 -6.18
C PHE A 272 12.59 20.66 -5.91
N MET A 273 13.74 21.00 -5.34
CA MET A 273 14.09 22.36 -4.91
C MET A 273 15.30 22.94 -5.64
N GLY A 274 15.92 22.19 -6.55
CA GLY A 274 16.95 22.68 -7.47
C GLY A 274 16.36 23.55 -8.59
N ASP A 275 17.21 24.35 -9.20
CA ASP A 275 16.82 25.29 -10.27
C ASP A 275 16.44 24.58 -11.59
N GLU A 276 16.80 23.31 -11.73
CA GLU A 276 16.52 22.52 -12.93
C GLU A 276 15.08 22.01 -12.96
N VAL A 277 14.32 22.48 -13.95
CA VAL A 277 12.90 22.12 -14.14
C VAL A 277 12.72 20.73 -14.74
N GLU A 278 13.63 20.32 -15.63
CA GLU A 278 13.47 19.09 -16.42
C GLU A 278 13.54 17.80 -15.60
N PRO A 279 14.48 17.64 -14.65
CA PRO A 279 14.52 16.48 -13.76
C PRO A 279 13.24 16.35 -12.93
N ARG A 280 12.74 17.48 -12.41
CA ARG A 280 11.49 17.55 -11.64
C ARG A 280 10.28 17.13 -12.47
N ARG A 281 10.18 17.65 -13.70
CA ARG A 281 9.08 17.35 -14.63
C ARG A 281 9.03 15.86 -14.96
N ASN A 282 10.18 15.26 -15.28
CA ASN A 282 10.30 13.83 -15.54
C ASN A 282 9.92 12.97 -14.34
N TYR A 283 10.28 13.39 -13.13
CA TYR A 283 9.90 12.67 -11.92
C TYR A 283 8.39 12.71 -11.69
N ILE A 284 7.77 13.89 -11.82
CA ILE A 284 6.31 14.05 -11.68
C ILE A 284 5.59 13.23 -12.75
N GLU A 285 6.00 13.29 -14.01
CA GLU A 285 5.37 12.50 -15.08
C GLU A 285 5.48 10.98 -14.84
N ARG A 286 6.62 10.49 -14.34
CA ARG A 286 6.83 9.07 -14.04
C ARG A 286 6.05 8.59 -12.81
N HIS A 287 5.94 9.42 -11.77
CA HIS A 287 5.32 9.06 -10.49
C HIS A 287 3.91 9.64 -10.32
N ALA A 288 3.36 10.32 -11.32
CA ALA A 288 2.01 10.91 -11.29
C ALA A 288 0.93 9.87 -10.95
N LYS A 289 1.13 8.62 -11.38
CA LYS A 289 0.23 7.49 -11.10
C LYS A 289 0.42 6.87 -9.70
N ASP A 290 1.47 7.28 -8.98
CA ASP A 290 1.89 6.71 -7.69
C ASP A 290 1.39 7.55 -6.51
N VAL A 291 0.82 8.73 -6.81
CA VAL A 291 0.37 9.70 -5.80
C VAL A 291 -0.89 9.16 -5.10
N LYS A 292 -0.70 8.64 -3.88
CA LYS A 292 -1.79 8.18 -3.00
C LYS A 292 -2.60 9.32 -2.35
N HIS A 293 -2.11 10.55 -2.43
CA HIS A 293 -2.66 11.73 -1.75
C HIS A 293 -2.65 12.97 -2.67
N LEU A 294 -3.50 12.96 -3.69
CA LEU A 294 -3.97 14.19 -4.32
C LEU A 294 -5.33 14.49 -3.67
N ASP A 295 -5.35 15.41 -2.71
CA ASP A 295 -6.62 16.07 -2.37
C ASP A 295 -6.93 17.04 -3.53
N VAL A 296 -8.13 16.90 -4.11
CA VAL A 296 -8.89 18.03 -4.65
C VAL A 296 -9.82 18.49 -3.54
#